data_AF-A0A3D1SSQ5-F1
#
_entry.id   AF-A0A3D1SSQ5-F1
#
_cell.length_a   1.000
_cell.length_b   1.000
_cell.length_c   1.000
_cell.angle_alpha   90.00
_cell.angle_beta   90.00
_cell.angle_gamma   90.00
#
_symmetry.space_group_name_H-M   'P 1'
#
loop_
_entity.id
_entity.type
_entity.pdbx_description
1 polymer ?
#
loop_
_entity_poly.entity_id
_entity_poly.type
_entity_poly.pdbx_seq_one_letter_code
_entity_poly.pdbx_strand_id
1 'polypeptide(L)'
;MKRSGTINTIHELAAQGKSIREIARTVGIARNTVRRYLRGKPEAVPRPKRGSALEPYKAQIHHWVQQDHLYNCETMLQRLREQGYSGKGTILRDFVRPLRPRNVGHQPVMRYETKAGEQMQYDWGEFV
;
A
#
# COMPACT_ATOMS: atom_id res chain seq x y z
N MET A 1 -17.87 -5.60 -11.98
CA MET A 1 -18.24 -6.79 -12.78
C MET A 1 -19.38 -7.52 -12.06
N LYS A 2 -20.41 -8.03 -12.74
CA LYS A 2 -21.44 -8.86 -12.10
C LYS A 2 -20.90 -10.28 -11.84
N ARG A 3 -21.47 -10.98 -10.85
CA ARG A 3 -21.08 -12.36 -10.52
C ARG A 3 -21.28 -13.27 -11.73
N SER A 4 -20.41 -14.27 -11.91
CA SER A 4 -20.44 -15.22 -13.04
C SER A 4 -21.81 -15.90 -13.20
N GLY A 5 -22.42 -16.35 -12.09
CA GLY A 5 -23.74 -16.99 -12.12
C GLY A 5 -24.85 -16.13 -12.69
N THR A 6 -24.80 -14.80 -12.47
CA THR A 6 -25.77 -13.84 -13.01
C THR A 6 -25.59 -13.60 -14.50
N ILE A 7 -24.37 -13.76 -15.01
CA ILE A 7 -24.06 -13.62 -16.44
C ILE A 7 -24.56 -14.86 -17.19
N ASN A 8 -24.36 -16.06 -16.63
CA ASN A 8 -24.86 -17.31 -17.22
C ASN A 8 -26.38 -17.31 -17.34
N THR A 9 -27.09 -16.90 -16.29
CA THR A 9 -28.57 -16.80 -16.32
C THR A 9 -29.07 -15.80 -17.38
N ILE A 10 -28.34 -14.71 -17.66
CA ILE A 10 -28.68 -13.80 -18.76
C ILE A 10 -28.59 -14.51 -20.11
N HIS A 11 -27.55 -15.32 -20.34
CA HIS A 11 -27.37 -16.06 -21.58
C HIS A 11 -28.38 -17.22 -21.72
N GLU A 12 -28.69 -17.94 -20.64
CA GLU A 12 -29.70 -19.00 -20.62
C GLU A 12 -31.10 -18.46 -20.96
N LEU A 13 -31.52 -17.37 -20.31
CA LEU A 13 -32.84 -16.77 -20.58
C LEU A 13 -32.93 -16.17 -21.99
N ALA A 14 -31.81 -15.66 -22.53
CA ALA A 14 -31.76 -15.22 -23.92
C ALA A 14 -31.83 -16.38 -24.91
N ALA A 15 -31.17 -17.52 -24.62
CA ALA A 15 -31.27 -18.73 -25.42
C ALA A 15 -32.69 -19.32 -25.43
N GLN A 16 -33.45 -19.13 -24.35
CA GLN A 16 -34.87 -19.46 -24.25
C GLN A 16 -35.79 -18.48 -25.01
N GLY A 17 -35.23 -17.48 -25.72
CA GLY A 17 -36.01 -16.52 -26.53
C GLY A 17 -36.66 -15.38 -25.72
N LYS A 18 -36.33 -15.22 -24.43
CA LYS A 18 -36.92 -14.16 -23.62
C LYS A 18 -36.43 -12.77 -24.03
N SER A 19 -37.34 -11.79 -23.94
CA SER A 19 -36.99 -10.40 -24.26
C SER A 19 -36.04 -9.80 -23.23
N ILE A 20 -35.19 -8.85 -23.65
CA ILE A 20 -34.29 -8.09 -22.75
C ILE A 20 -35.06 -7.45 -21.58
N ARG A 21 -36.32 -7.02 -21.79
CA ARG A 21 -37.16 -6.43 -20.75
C ARG A 21 -37.55 -7.45 -19.69
N GLU A 22 -37.85 -8.68 -20.09
CA GLU A 22 -38.20 -9.77 -19.20
C GLU A 22 -36.99 -10.24 -18.42
N ILE A 23 -35.85 -10.48 -19.10
CA ILE A 23 -34.57 -10.86 -18.46
C ILE A 23 -34.17 -9.82 -17.39
N ALA A 24 -34.30 -8.53 -17.70
CA ALA A 24 -34.01 -7.44 -16.76
C ALA A 24 -34.90 -7.49 -15.50
N ARG A 25 -36.18 -7.84 -15.65
CA ARG A 25 -37.11 -8.00 -14.52
C ARG A 25 -36.80 -9.24 -13.69
N THR A 26 -36.53 -10.38 -14.35
CA THR A 26 -36.23 -11.65 -13.69
C THR A 26 -34.93 -11.60 -12.89
N VAL A 27 -33.89 -11.00 -13.47
CA VAL A 27 -32.55 -10.95 -12.86
C VAL A 27 -32.35 -9.70 -11.98
N GLY A 28 -33.26 -8.72 -12.04
CA GLY A 28 -33.16 -7.47 -11.28
C GLY A 28 -32.03 -6.54 -11.73
N ILE A 29 -31.70 -6.55 -13.02
CA ILE A 29 -30.59 -5.77 -13.61
C ILE A 29 -31.12 -4.80 -14.65
N ALA A 30 -30.54 -3.59 -14.72
CA ALA A 30 -30.89 -2.61 -15.75
C ALA A 30 -30.76 -3.18 -17.17
N ARG A 31 -31.75 -2.89 -18.03
CA ARG A 31 -31.82 -3.37 -19.43
C ARG A 31 -30.54 -3.10 -20.23
N ASN A 32 -29.89 -1.96 -19.98
CA ASN A 32 -28.62 -1.61 -20.64
C ASN A 32 -27.47 -2.54 -20.25
N THR A 33 -27.46 -3.05 -19.01
CA THR A 33 -26.46 -4.02 -18.55
C THR A 33 -26.73 -5.40 -19.15
N VAL A 34 -27.99 -5.84 -19.21
CA VAL A 34 -28.37 -7.09 -19.90
C VAL A 34 -27.95 -7.04 -21.37
N ARG A 35 -28.31 -5.96 -22.08
CA ARG A 35 -27.89 -5.74 -23.48
C ARG A 35 -26.38 -5.73 -23.63
N ARG A 36 -25.66 -5.11 -22.67
CA ARG A 36 -24.19 -5.07 -22.67
C ARG A 36 -23.57 -6.47 -22.55
N TYR A 37 -24.09 -7.34 -21.68
CA TYR A 37 -23.58 -8.70 -21.51
C TYR A 37 -23.97 -9.64 -22.66
N LEU A 38 -25.17 -9.47 -23.25
CA LEU A 38 -25.58 -10.26 -24.43
C LEU A 38 -24.75 -9.95 -25.69
N ARG A 39 -24.25 -8.72 -25.83
CA ARG A 39 -23.35 -8.33 -26.94
C ARG A 39 -21.91 -8.85 -26.79
N GLY A 40 -21.55 -9.35 -25.61
CA GLY A 40 -20.20 -9.84 -25.31
C GLY A 40 -19.82 -9.60 -23.85
N LYS A 41 -18.80 -10.33 -23.39
CA LYS A 41 -18.22 -10.13 -22.05
C LYS A 41 -17.45 -8.81 -22.06
N PRO A 42 -17.86 -7.77 -21.31
CA PRO A 42 -17.06 -6.56 -21.22
C PRO A 42 -15.72 -6.93 -20.57
N GLU A 43 -14.61 -6.64 -21.26
CA GLU A 43 -13.30 -6.69 -20.64
C GLU A 43 -13.30 -5.75 -19.45
N ALA A 44 -12.89 -6.29 -18.30
CA ALA A 44 -12.73 -5.47 -17.11
C ALA A 44 -11.51 -4.60 -17.32
N VAL A 45 -11.70 -3.39 -17.86
CA VAL A 45 -10.62 -2.40 -17.92
C VAL A 45 -10.23 -2.08 -16.47
N PRO A 46 -8.99 -2.40 -16.05
CA PRO A 46 -8.56 -2.08 -14.70
C PRO A 46 -8.59 -0.56 -14.55
N ARG A 47 -9.21 -0.10 -13.48
CA ARG A 47 -9.24 1.32 -13.16
C ARG A 47 -7.79 1.78 -12.92
N PRO A 48 -7.36 2.94 -13.44
CA PRO A 48 -6.03 3.44 -13.14
C PRO A 48 -5.85 3.51 -11.63
N LYS A 49 -4.76 2.94 -11.13
CA LYS A 49 -4.42 3.02 -9.70
C LYS A 49 -4.27 4.50 -9.37
N ARG A 50 -4.98 4.95 -8.33
CA ARG A 50 -4.84 6.32 -7.82
C ARG A 50 -3.37 6.52 -7.45
N GLY A 51 -2.77 7.64 -7.88
CA GLY A 51 -1.40 7.98 -7.50
C GLY A 51 -1.25 8.00 -5.97
N SER A 52 -0.12 7.51 -5.47
CA SER A 52 0.18 7.62 -4.04
C SER A 52 0.37 9.08 -3.66
N ALA A 53 -0.12 9.50 -2.49
CA ALA A 53 0.19 10.82 -1.94
C ALA A 53 1.71 11.02 -1.74
N LEU A 54 2.47 9.92 -1.70
CA LEU A 54 3.91 9.92 -1.52
C LEU A 54 4.68 10.15 -2.83
N GLU A 55 4.07 10.04 -4.02
CA GLU A 55 4.79 10.11 -5.31
C GLU A 55 5.72 11.34 -5.43
N PRO A 56 5.31 12.57 -5.07
CA PRO A 56 6.17 13.74 -5.19
C PRO A 56 7.41 13.70 -4.30
N TYR A 57 7.34 12.94 -3.20
CA TYR A 57 8.36 12.93 -2.15
C TYR A 57 9.29 11.71 -2.20
N LYS A 58 9.04 10.75 -3.10
CA LYS A 58 9.83 9.51 -3.17
C LYS A 58 11.31 9.75 -3.42
N ALA A 59 11.65 10.69 -4.30
CA ALA A 59 13.05 11.00 -4.64
C ALA A 59 13.80 11.51 -3.40
N GLN A 60 13.18 12.39 -2.63
CA GLN A 60 13.74 12.92 -1.39
C GLN A 60 13.88 11.83 -0.32
N ILE A 61 12.87 10.97 -0.17
CA ILE A 61 12.94 9.85 0.78
C ILE A 61 14.07 8.90 0.40
N HIS A 62 14.26 8.62 -0.89
CA HIS A 62 15.40 7.84 -1.36
C HIS A 62 16.75 8.49 -1.01
N HIS A 63 16.86 9.81 -1.20
CA HIS A 63 18.06 10.55 -0.81
C HIS A 63 18.35 10.43 0.69
N TRP A 64 17.35 10.65 1.55
CA TRP A 64 17.51 10.51 2.99
C TRP A 64 17.93 9.11 3.44
N VAL A 65 17.41 8.06 2.79
CA VAL A 65 17.73 6.67 3.14
C VAL A 65 19.14 6.28 2.66
N GLN A 66 19.53 6.73 1.47
CA GLN A 66 20.76 6.29 0.81
C GLN A 66 21.97 7.15 1.13
N GLN A 67 21.78 8.46 1.31
CA GLN A 67 22.88 9.42 1.53
C GLN A 67 22.98 9.81 3.01
N ASP A 68 21.86 10.17 3.63
CA ASP A 68 21.86 10.67 5.02
C ASP A 68 21.75 9.55 6.06
N HIS A 69 21.57 8.30 5.64
CA HIS A 69 21.28 7.14 6.50
C HIS A 69 20.14 7.39 7.51
N LEU A 70 19.23 8.29 7.16
CA LEU A 70 18.05 8.57 7.97
C LEU A 70 17.08 7.42 7.76
N TYR A 71 16.89 6.60 8.79
CA TYR A 71 15.91 5.49 8.74
C TYR A 71 14.67 5.76 9.59
N ASN A 72 14.69 6.80 10.44
CA ASN A 72 13.56 7.13 11.31
C ASN A 72 12.41 7.74 10.50
N CYS A 73 11.35 6.95 10.31
CA CYS A 73 10.16 7.37 9.57
C CYS A 73 9.37 8.48 10.27
N GLU A 74 9.47 8.65 11.58
CA GLU A 74 8.78 9.73 12.31
C GLU A 74 9.44 11.08 12.02
N THR A 75 10.77 11.13 12.05
CA THR A 75 11.56 12.30 11.66
C THR A 75 11.29 12.67 10.19
N MET A 76 11.29 11.69 9.29
CA MET A 76 10.93 11.93 7.88
C MET A 76 9.52 12.47 7.74
N LEU A 77 8.55 11.92 8.48
CA LEU A 77 7.15 12.33 8.41
C LEU A 77 6.98 13.79 8.86
N GLN A 78 7.68 14.21 9.91
CA GLN A 78 7.68 15.61 10.33
C GLN A 78 8.23 16.53 9.22
N ARG A 79 9.41 16.21 8.67
CA ARG A 79 10.03 16.97 7.57
C ARG A 79 9.16 17.02 6.32
N LEU A 80 8.47 15.94 6.00
CA LEU A 80 7.54 15.88 4.86
C LEU A 80 6.28 16.71 5.11
N ARG A 81 5.76 16.73 6.34
CA ARG A 81 4.59 17.56 6.69
C ARG A 81 4.91 19.05 6.57
N GLU A 82 6.10 19.46 6.97
CA GLU A 82 6.60 20.83 6.77
C GLU A 82 6.65 21.21 5.28
N GLN A 83 6.86 20.23 4.40
CA GLN A 83 6.87 20.40 2.94
C GLN A 83 5.49 20.21 2.29
N GLY A 84 4.41 20.05 3.09
CA GLY A 84 3.05 19.95 2.61
C GLY A 84 2.52 18.52 2.41
N TYR A 85 3.21 17.50 2.93
CA TYR A 85 2.70 16.12 2.88
C TYR A 85 1.52 15.91 3.84
N SER A 86 0.35 15.60 3.28
CA SER A 86 -0.91 15.33 4.02
C SER A 86 -1.24 13.84 4.16
N GLY A 87 -0.38 12.95 3.67
CA GLY A 87 -0.62 11.51 3.71
C GLY A 87 -0.36 10.86 5.07
N LYS A 88 -0.75 9.59 5.19
CA LYS A 88 -0.54 8.80 6.43
C LYS A 88 0.90 8.33 6.56
N GLY A 89 1.38 8.22 7.79
CA GLY A 89 2.72 7.69 8.09
C GLY A 89 2.90 6.20 7.80
N THR A 90 1.81 5.43 7.72
CA THR A 90 1.87 4.03 7.30
C THR A 90 2.39 3.89 5.87
N ILE A 91 1.94 4.75 4.95
CA ILE A 91 2.39 4.76 3.55
C ILE A 91 3.90 5.01 3.45
N LEU A 92 4.40 5.95 4.25
CA LEU A 92 5.83 6.23 4.35
C LEU A 92 6.61 5.03 4.89
N ARG A 93 6.13 4.41 5.98
CA ARG A 93 6.77 3.22 6.55
C ARG A 93 6.81 2.06 5.57
N ASP A 94 5.71 1.80 4.87
CA ASP A 94 5.64 0.73 3.87
C ASP A 94 6.60 0.97 2.71
N PHE A 95 6.77 2.24 2.31
CA PHE A 95 7.72 2.63 1.28
C PHE A 95 9.20 2.53 1.72
N VAL A 96 9.51 2.94 2.96
CA VAL A 96 10.89 2.95 3.49
C VAL A 96 11.35 1.55 3.91
N ARG A 97 10.44 0.69 4.36
CA ARG A 97 10.75 -0.67 4.84
C ARG A 97 11.67 -1.48 3.90
N PRO A 98 11.40 -1.59 2.59
CA PRO A 98 12.29 -2.32 1.67
C PRO A 98 13.62 -1.60 1.39
N LEU A 99 13.73 -0.30 1.66
CA LEU A 99 14.93 0.49 1.41
C LEU A 99 15.94 0.44 2.56
N ARG A 100 15.52 0.00 3.75
CA ARG A 100 16.42 -0.14 4.89
C ARG A 100 17.43 -1.26 4.63
N PRO A 101 18.71 -1.08 5.00
CA PRO A 101 19.65 -2.18 4.98
C PRO A 101 19.06 -3.34 5.78
N ARG A 102 19.15 -4.55 5.23
CA ARG A 102 18.77 -5.76 5.95
C ARG A 102 19.58 -5.74 7.24
N ASN A 103 18.92 -5.85 8.40
CA ASN A 103 19.58 -6.00 9.68
C ASN A 103 20.45 -7.26 9.58
N VAL A 104 21.71 -7.08 9.19
CA VAL A 104 22.77 -8.06 9.41
C VAL A 104 22.89 -8.00 10.93
N GLY A 105 22.28 -8.98 11.60
CA GLY A 105 22.16 -8.95 13.06
C GLY A 105 23.47 -8.49 13.67
N HIS A 106 23.40 -7.54 14.61
CA HIS A 106 24.59 -7.11 15.33
C HIS A 106 25.32 -8.36 15.81
N GLN A 107 26.63 -8.42 15.58
CA GLN A 107 27.41 -9.48 16.19
C GLN A 107 27.09 -9.46 17.69
N PRO A 108 26.74 -10.60 18.30
CA PRO A 108 26.42 -10.64 19.71
C PRO A 108 27.61 -10.05 20.47
N VAL A 109 27.39 -8.88 21.06
CA VAL A 109 28.40 -8.23 21.89
C VAL A 109 28.54 -9.11 23.12
N MET A 110 29.73 -9.69 23.31
CA MET A 110 30.02 -10.46 24.51
C MET A 110 30.04 -9.49 25.69
N ARG A 111 29.02 -9.57 26.54
CA ARG A 111 28.98 -8.83 27.79
C ARG A 111 30.02 -9.45 28.73
N TYR A 112 30.99 -8.65 29.15
CA TYR A 112 31.91 -9.00 30.21
C TYR A 112 31.66 -8.04 31.39
N GLU A 113 31.86 -8.54 32.60
CA GLU A 113 31.77 -7.77 33.83
C GLU A 113 33.12 -7.80 34.53
N THR A 114 33.53 -6.67 35.09
CA THR A 114 34.75 -6.50 35.86
C THR A 114 34.42 -6.39 37.34
N LYS A 115 35.34 -6.81 38.23
CA LYS A 115 35.10 -6.67 39.67
C LYS A 115 35.12 -5.20 40.06
N ALA A 116 34.50 -4.89 41.20
CA ALA A 116 34.54 -3.55 41.76
C ALA A 116 36.00 -3.06 41.91
N GLY A 117 36.31 -1.89 41.33
CA GLY A 117 37.63 -1.27 41.37
C GLY A 117 38.60 -1.70 40.25
N GLU A 118 38.29 -2.71 39.43
CA GLU A 118 39.13 -3.10 38.29
C GLU A 118 38.91 -2.22 37.05
N GLN A 119 37.71 -1.65 36.90
CA GLN A 119 37.39 -0.72 35.81
C GLN A 119 36.39 0.33 36.27
N MET A 120 36.57 1.57 35.81
CA MET A 120 35.62 2.67 35.96
C MET A 120 35.19 3.12 34.56
N GLN A 121 33.88 3.18 34.33
CA GLN A 121 33.31 3.79 33.13
C GLN A 121 32.85 5.20 33.48
N TYR A 122 33.28 6.19 32.69
CA TYR A 122 32.84 7.57 32.80
C TYR A 122 32.17 7.94 31.49
N ASP A 123 30.99 8.56 31.58
CA ASP A 123 30.28 9.07 30.42
C ASP A 123 30.13 10.59 30.54
N TRP A 124 30.12 11.29 29.41
CA TRP A 124 29.99 12.74 29.39
C TRP A 124 28.54 13.11 29.18
N GLY A 125 27.97 13.86 30.13
CA GLY A 125 26.65 14.47 29.99
C GLY A 125 26.80 15.96 29.68
N GLU A 126 26.21 16.42 28.58
CA GLU A 126 25.97 17.84 28.36
C GLU A 126 24.59 18.19 28.92
N PHE A 127 24.55 19.22 29.76
CA PHE A 127 23.29 19.79 30.24
C PHE A 127 22.86 20.88 29.25
N VAL A 128 21.72 20.66 28.60
CA VAL A 128 21.01 21.65 27.77
C VAL A 128 19.77 22.11 28.52
#